data_AF-A0A835W4N2-F1
#
_entry.id   AF-A0A835W4N2-F1
#
_cell.length_a   1.000
_cell.length_b   1.000
_cell.length_c   1.000
_cell.angle_alpha   90.00
_cell.angle_beta   90.00
_cell.angle_gamma   90.00
#
_symmetry.space_group_name_H-M   'P 1'
#
loop_
_entity.id
_entity.type
_entity.pdbx_description
1 polymer ?
#
loop_
_entity_poly.entity_id
_entity_poly.type
_entity_poly.pdbx_seq_one_letter_code
_entity_poly.pdbx_strand_id
1 'polypeptide(L)'
;MSRCPDARRAEARIDEVLAKVHSIADIRLMYIAARNDSAPPLGVTCKHGDLECAGNVQQLCAAYYGRHGHSSAPAGGDPWTHGWDFIMCQNKSPADIGTEELAERCLQEAGFTERRANLTRACWNGPEAGPILRNSAAEALRRKAYKSATIFIGGAYRCTHDDAKWYDCPGGSEVEDFVATVCSTYFRYTSKWPEEICGPQPSEISA
;
A
#
# COMPACT_ATOMS: atom_id res chain seq x y z
N MET A 1 -7.53 -2.96 4.15
CA MET A 1 -8.95 -3.04 3.77
C MET A 1 -9.28 -1.77 3.03
N SER A 2 -9.60 -1.82 1.74
CA SER A 2 -9.68 -0.64 0.85
C SER A 2 -10.74 0.38 1.26
N ARG A 3 -11.81 -0.04 1.95
CA ARG A 3 -12.90 0.85 2.40
C ARG A 3 -12.85 1.19 3.89
N CYS A 4 -11.79 0.78 4.58
CA CYS A 4 -11.65 1.07 6.00
C CYS A 4 -11.19 2.52 6.23
N PRO A 5 -11.92 3.33 7.03
CA PRO A 5 -11.56 4.73 7.27
C PRO A 5 -10.20 4.88 7.97
N ASP A 6 -9.85 3.94 8.85
CA ASP A 6 -8.55 3.93 9.55
C ASP A 6 -7.40 3.52 8.64
N ALA A 7 -7.64 2.63 7.66
CA ALA A 7 -6.67 2.34 6.61
C ALA A 7 -6.31 3.61 5.82
N ARG A 8 -7.34 4.36 5.42
CA ARG A 8 -7.17 5.59 4.66
C ARG A 8 -6.38 6.67 5.43
N ARG A 9 -6.60 6.78 6.74
CA ARG A 9 -5.83 7.69 7.61
C ARG A 9 -4.38 7.26 7.74
N ALA A 10 -4.13 5.97 7.89
CA ALA A 10 -2.78 5.43 7.92
C ALA A 10 -2.06 5.60 6.57
N GLU A 11 -2.77 5.37 5.46
CA GLU A 11 -2.26 5.59 4.11
C GLU A 11 -1.89 7.05 3.88
N ALA A 12 -2.66 8.03 4.38
CA ALA A 12 -2.30 9.44 4.31
C ALA A 12 -1.00 9.75 5.10
N ARG A 13 -0.85 9.22 6.31
CA ARG A 13 0.41 9.35 7.07
C ARG A 13 1.59 8.70 6.35
N ILE A 14 1.35 7.54 5.74
CA ILE A 14 2.38 6.82 5.00
C ILE A 14 2.73 7.53 3.70
N ASP A 15 1.79 8.20 3.04
CA ASP A 15 2.07 9.06 1.88
C ASP A 15 3.09 10.17 2.22
N GLU A 16 2.93 10.82 3.38
CA GLU A 16 3.89 11.81 3.88
C GLU A 16 5.28 11.21 4.17
N VAL A 17 5.34 9.98 4.71
CA VAL A 17 6.59 9.25 4.95
C VAL A 17 7.27 8.91 3.63
N LEU A 18 6.49 8.37 2.71
CA LEU A 18 6.90 7.93 1.40
C LEU A 18 7.43 9.10 0.56
N ALA A 19 6.86 10.30 0.68
CA ALA A 19 7.41 11.51 0.06
C ALA A 19 8.86 11.83 0.47
N LYS A 20 9.34 11.29 1.59
CA LYS A 20 10.72 11.45 2.06
C LYS A 20 11.64 10.28 1.70
N VAL A 21 11.13 9.04 1.73
CA VAL A 21 11.97 7.82 1.68
C VAL A 21 11.76 6.92 0.48
N HIS A 22 10.98 7.34 -0.52
CA HIS A 22 10.65 6.51 -1.69
C HIS A 22 11.86 5.95 -2.44
N SER A 23 12.95 6.72 -2.52
CA SER A 23 14.20 6.31 -3.16
C SER A 23 14.91 5.13 -2.48
N ILE A 24 14.57 4.83 -1.22
CA ILE A 24 15.17 3.75 -0.42
C ILE A 24 14.13 2.75 0.12
N ALA A 25 12.88 2.84 -0.31
CA ALA A 25 11.79 2.02 0.21
C ALA A 25 10.77 1.63 -0.86
N ASP A 26 10.42 0.35 -0.87
CA ASP A 26 9.27 -0.16 -1.62
C ASP A 26 8.04 -0.29 -0.72
N ILE A 27 6.87 0.13 -1.22
CA ILE A 27 5.59 -0.15 -0.56
C ILE A 27 4.93 -1.42 -1.10
N ARG A 28 4.34 -2.20 -0.18
CA ARG A 28 3.50 -3.35 -0.51
C ARG A 28 2.23 -3.33 0.33
N LEU A 29 1.10 -3.51 -0.34
CA LEU A 29 -0.20 -3.66 0.29
C LEU A 29 -0.54 -5.12 0.58
N MET A 30 -1.31 -5.31 1.63
CA MET A 30 -1.91 -6.59 2.02
C MET A 30 -3.33 -6.30 2.49
N TYR A 31 -4.30 -7.10 2.04
CA TYR A 31 -5.70 -6.88 2.36
C TYR A 31 -6.23 -7.99 3.26
N ILE A 32 -6.91 -7.58 4.31
CA ILE A 32 -7.63 -8.48 5.21
C ILE A 32 -8.96 -8.84 4.52
N ALA A 33 -9.21 -10.14 4.37
CA ALA A 33 -10.48 -10.70 3.95
C ALA A 33 -10.61 -12.11 4.57
N ALA A 34 -11.83 -12.57 4.79
CA ALA A 34 -12.10 -13.93 5.23
C ALA A 34 -12.24 -14.85 4.02
N ARG A 35 -11.61 -16.04 4.04
CA ARG A 35 -11.84 -17.04 2.98
C ARG A 35 -13.29 -17.49 3.00
N ASN A 36 -13.94 -17.47 1.84
CA ASN A 36 -15.30 -17.94 1.67
C ASN A 36 -15.46 -18.49 0.25
N ASP A 37 -15.21 -19.79 0.07
CA ASP A 37 -15.25 -20.44 -1.24
C ASP A 37 -16.65 -20.41 -1.89
N SER A 38 -17.70 -20.15 -1.09
CA SER A 38 -19.09 -19.99 -1.54
C SER A 38 -19.44 -18.56 -1.96
N ALA A 39 -18.51 -17.61 -1.88
CA ALA A 39 -18.68 -16.23 -2.33
C ALA A 39 -18.01 -15.99 -3.71
N PRO A 40 -18.67 -16.33 -4.83
CA PRO A 40 -18.17 -15.98 -6.15
C PRO A 40 -18.21 -14.46 -6.37
N PRO A 41 -17.34 -13.89 -7.24
CA PRO A 41 -16.29 -14.57 -8.00
C PRO A 41 -14.95 -14.69 -7.24
N LEU A 42 -14.79 -14.01 -6.10
CA LEU A 42 -13.48 -13.81 -5.46
C LEU A 42 -13.11 -14.90 -4.44
N GLY A 43 -14.08 -15.67 -3.94
CA GLY A 43 -13.86 -16.72 -2.95
C GLY A 43 -13.48 -16.17 -1.57
N VAL A 44 -13.91 -14.95 -1.26
CA VAL A 44 -13.65 -14.26 0.02
C VAL A 44 -14.85 -13.41 0.42
N THR A 45 -14.91 -13.06 1.71
CA THR A 45 -15.82 -12.06 2.26
C THR A 45 -15.02 -10.93 2.91
N CYS A 46 -15.39 -9.70 2.59
CA CYS A 46 -14.75 -8.49 3.10
C CYS A 46 -15.63 -7.83 4.17
N LYS A 47 -15.01 -7.10 5.11
CA LYS A 47 -15.73 -6.53 6.27
C LYS A 47 -16.74 -5.47 5.84
N HIS A 48 -16.41 -4.68 4.82
CA HIS A 48 -17.25 -3.60 4.31
C HIS A 48 -18.00 -3.99 3.02
N GLY A 49 -18.28 -5.28 2.83
CA GLY A 49 -19.09 -5.80 1.72
C GLY A 49 -18.33 -5.96 0.40
N ASP A 50 -19.07 -6.27 -0.66
CA ASP A 50 -18.50 -6.71 -1.94
C ASP A 50 -17.71 -5.61 -2.65
N LEU A 51 -18.10 -4.35 -2.50
CA LEU A 51 -17.34 -3.21 -3.03
C LEU A 51 -15.95 -3.08 -2.39
N GLU A 52 -15.80 -3.44 -1.11
CA GLU A 52 -14.45 -3.52 -0.52
C GLU A 52 -13.64 -4.65 -1.16
N CYS A 53 -14.25 -5.81 -1.39
CA CYS A 53 -13.55 -6.90 -2.07
C CYS A 53 -13.11 -6.50 -3.49
N ALA A 54 -13.99 -5.87 -4.27
CA ALA A 54 -13.64 -5.33 -5.58
C ALA A 54 -12.51 -4.29 -5.49
N GLY A 55 -12.60 -3.34 -4.55
CA GLY A 55 -11.57 -2.33 -4.32
C GLY A 55 -10.22 -2.93 -3.90
N ASN A 56 -10.22 -3.97 -3.05
CA ASN A 56 -9.01 -4.68 -2.66
C ASN A 56 -8.31 -5.31 -3.87
N VAL A 57 -9.08 -5.94 -4.78
CA VAL A 57 -8.53 -6.51 -6.02
C VAL A 57 -7.98 -5.41 -6.93
N GLN A 58 -8.76 -4.35 -7.16
CA GLN A 58 -8.34 -3.21 -7.99
C GLN A 58 -7.01 -2.63 -7.52
N GLN A 59 -6.89 -2.35 -6.22
CA GLN A 59 -5.66 -1.82 -5.62
C GLN A 59 -4.49 -2.83 -5.69
N LEU A 60 -4.73 -4.14 -5.52
CA LEU A 60 -3.68 -5.17 -5.69
C LEU A 60 -3.17 -5.25 -7.13
N CYS A 61 -4.06 -5.23 -8.11
CA CYS A 61 -3.72 -5.25 -9.53
C CYS A 61 -2.98 -3.96 -9.94
N ALA A 62 -3.48 -2.79 -9.51
CA ALA A 62 -2.81 -1.51 -9.75
C ALA A 62 -1.43 -1.47 -9.09
N ALA A 63 -1.28 -1.95 -7.86
CA ALA A 63 0.02 -2.07 -7.22
C ALA A 63 0.98 -3.01 -7.99
N TYR A 64 0.47 -4.12 -8.52
CA TYR A 64 1.30 -5.06 -9.28
C TYR A 64 1.79 -4.47 -10.60
N TYR A 65 0.90 -3.90 -11.42
CA TYR A 65 1.26 -3.35 -12.74
C TYR A 65 1.83 -1.92 -12.67
N GLY A 66 1.61 -1.22 -11.56
CA GLY A 66 2.10 0.13 -11.29
C GLY A 66 3.48 0.20 -10.65
N ARG A 67 4.08 -0.95 -10.30
CA ARG A 67 5.44 -1.06 -9.74
C ARG A 67 6.58 -0.60 -10.65
N HIS A 68 6.26 -0.30 -11.91
CA HIS A 68 7.20 0.27 -12.86
C HIS A 68 6.52 1.45 -13.53
N GLY A 69 7.02 2.68 -13.34
CA GLY A 69 6.69 3.79 -14.23
C GLY A 69 6.73 5.17 -13.59
N HIS A 70 7.11 6.12 -14.44
CA HIS A 70 7.46 7.50 -14.16
C HIS A 70 6.24 8.29 -13.63
N SER A 71 6.30 8.84 -12.41
CA SER A 71 5.42 9.95 -12.02
C SER A 71 5.60 11.06 -13.06
N SER A 72 4.59 11.90 -13.25
CA SER A 72 4.59 13.06 -14.16
C SER A 72 5.64 14.14 -13.82
N ALA A 73 6.66 13.81 -13.04
CA ALA A 73 7.86 14.60 -12.87
C ALA A 73 8.60 14.76 -14.21
N PRO A 74 9.19 15.94 -14.50
CA PRO A 74 10.05 16.15 -15.66
C PRO A 74 11.19 15.12 -15.69
N ALA A 75 11.70 14.82 -16.89
CA ALA A 75 12.80 13.88 -17.11
C ALA A 75 13.95 14.13 -16.10
N GLY A 76 14.11 13.19 -15.16
CA GLY A 76 15.07 13.29 -14.04
C GLY A 76 14.46 13.21 -12.63
N GLY A 77 13.13 13.16 -12.47
CA GLY A 77 12.47 12.99 -11.17
C GLY A 77 12.28 11.52 -10.78
N ASP A 78 12.64 11.17 -9.54
CA ASP A 78 12.41 9.85 -8.96
C ASP A 78 10.90 9.57 -8.83
N PRO A 79 10.39 8.55 -9.54
CA PRO A 79 8.98 8.33 -9.72
C PRO A 79 8.40 7.42 -8.64
N TRP A 80 7.52 7.98 -7.80
CA TRP A 80 6.62 7.12 -7.04
C TRP A 80 5.82 6.18 -7.97
N THR A 81 5.38 5.04 -7.44
CA THR A 81 4.74 3.99 -8.22
C THR A 81 3.34 4.44 -8.57
N HIS A 82 2.97 4.37 -9.86
CA HIS A 82 1.60 4.57 -10.31
C HIS A 82 0.56 3.80 -9.46
N GLY A 83 0.95 2.62 -8.95
CA GLY A 83 0.10 1.85 -8.05
C GLY A 83 -0.30 2.60 -6.78
N TRP A 84 0.62 3.31 -6.14
CA TRP A 84 0.34 4.13 -4.96
C TRP A 84 -0.54 5.33 -5.31
N ASP A 85 -0.26 6.02 -6.41
CA ASP A 85 -1.08 7.13 -6.91
C ASP A 85 -2.53 6.69 -7.17
N PHE A 86 -2.73 5.47 -7.69
CA PHE A 86 -4.06 4.90 -7.88
C PHE A 86 -4.85 4.77 -6.56
N ILE A 87 -4.19 4.32 -5.48
CA ILE A 87 -4.80 4.17 -4.16
C ILE A 87 -5.11 5.55 -3.57
N MET A 88 -4.17 6.49 -3.66
CA MET A 88 -4.36 7.85 -3.17
C MET A 88 -5.47 8.58 -3.93
N CYS A 89 -5.63 8.33 -5.23
CA CYS A 89 -6.79 8.78 -6.01
C CYS A 89 -8.10 8.18 -5.47
N GLN A 90 -8.16 6.85 -5.28
CA GLN A 90 -9.36 6.18 -4.78
C GLN A 90 -9.77 6.71 -3.40
N ASN A 91 -8.79 7.03 -2.55
CA ASN A 91 -9.00 7.58 -1.22
C ASN A 91 -9.69 8.96 -1.21
N LYS A 92 -9.72 9.69 -2.33
CA LYS A 92 -10.50 10.93 -2.48
C LYS A 92 -12.01 10.68 -2.51
N SER A 93 -12.45 9.50 -2.95
CA SER A 93 -13.87 9.11 -3.09
C SER A 93 -14.15 7.76 -2.40
N PRO A 94 -14.01 7.67 -1.06
CA PRO A 94 -14.05 6.41 -0.33
C PRO A 94 -15.38 5.65 -0.46
N ALA A 95 -16.48 6.37 -0.71
CA ALA A 95 -17.80 5.79 -0.93
C ALA A 95 -17.88 4.97 -2.24
N ASP A 96 -17.02 5.26 -3.22
CA ASP A 96 -17.07 4.68 -4.56
C ASP A 96 -15.94 3.66 -4.81
N ILE A 97 -15.10 3.39 -3.81
CA ILE A 97 -14.04 2.37 -3.89
C ILE A 97 -14.63 1.00 -4.24
N GLY A 98 -14.10 0.37 -5.30
CA GLY A 98 -14.60 -0.89 -5.84
C GLY A 98 -15.57 -0.73 -7.01
N THR A 99 -16.03 0.49 -7.32
CA THR A 99 -16.77 0.73 -8.57
C THR A 99 -15.81 0.80 -9.76
N GLU A 100 -16.27 0.37 -10.94
CA GLU A 100 -15.47 0.46 -12.16
C GLU A 100 -15.22 1.92 -12.56
N GLU A 101 -16.21 2.80 -12.36
CA GLU A 101 -16.09 4.22 -12.72
C GLU A 101 -14.94 4.91 -11.96
N LEU A 102 -14.85 4.71 -10.64
CA LEU A 102 -13.75 5.28 -9.86
C LEU A 102 -12.41 4.63 -10.24
N ALA A 103 -12.38 3.31 -10.45
CA ALA A 103 -11.16 2.60 -10.84
C ALA A 103 -10.61 3.12 -12.18
N GLU A 104 -11.47 3.31 -13.19
CA GLU A 104 -11.08 3.83 -14.49
C GLU A 104 -10.54 5.27 -14.40
N ARG A 105 -11.22 6.13 -13.63
CA ARG A 105 -10.77 7.50 -13.39
C ARG A 105 -9.40 7.52 -12.71
N CYS A 106 -9.20 6.69 -11.69
CA CYS A 106 -7.95 6.62 -10.97
C CYS A 106 -6.81 5.95 -11.74
N LEU A 107 -7.09 5.01 -12.67
CA LEU A 107 -6.07 4.52 -13.60
C LEU A 107 -5.51 5.67 -14.45
N GLN A 108 -6.40 6.50 -14.99
CA GLN A 108 -6.00 7.63 -15.83
C GLN A 108 -5.21 8.67 -15.02
N GLU A 109 -5.72 9.07 -13.85
CA GLU A 109 -5.06 10.04 -12.97
C GLU A 109 -3.68 9.55 -12.50
N ALA A 110 -3.57 8.26 -12.18
CA ALA A 110 -2.32 7.64 -11.78
C ALA A 110 -1.36 7.36 -12.95
N GLY A 111 -1.69 7.74 -14.19
CA GLY A 111 -0.79 7.61 -15.34
C GLY A 111 -0.66 6.20 -15.91
N PHE A 112 -1.63 5.31 -15.69
CA PHE A 112 -1.69 4.03 -16.39
C PHE A 112 -2.15 4.26 -17.83
N THR A 113 -1.24 4.05 -18.79
CA THR A 113 -1.54 4.19 -20.22
C THR A 113 -1.40 2.87 -20.98
N GLU A 114 -2.10 2.78 -22.11
CA GLU A 114 -2.01 1.70 -23.11
C GLU A 114 -1.98 0.28 -22.49
N ARG A 115 -0.88 -0.45 -22.71
CA ARG A 115 -0.67 -1.82 -22.27
C ARG A 115 -0.80 -1.95 -20.76
N ARG A 116 -0.29 -0.99 -19.97
CA ARG A 116 -0.33 -1.09 -18.50
C ARG A 116 -1.77 -0.99 -18.00
N ALA A 117 -2.54 -0.03 -18.49
CA ALA A 117 -3.95 0.10 -18.16
C ALA A 117 -4.73 -1.17 -18.53
N ASN A 118 -4.51 -1.70 -19.74
CA ASN A 118 -5.20 -2.91 -20.21
C ASN A 118 -4.87 -4.14 -19.36
N LEU A 119 -3.59 -4.34 -19.01
CA LEU A 119 -3.19 -5.43 -18.12
C LEU A 119 -3.78 -5.28 -16.72
N THR A 120 -3.84 -4.06 -16.20
CA THR A 120 -4.40 -3.80 -14.87
C THR A 120 -5.90 -4.10 -14.82
N ARG A 121 -6.66 -3.66 -15.84
CA ARG A 121 -8.08 -4.01 -16.00
C ARG A 121 -8.31 -5.50 -16.15
N ALA A 122 -7.49 -6.15 -16.99
CA ALA A 122 -7.58 -7.60 -17.20
C ALA A 122 -7.35 -8.38 -15.90
N CYS A 123 -6.52 -7.86 -15.00
CA CYS A 123 -6.27 -8.50 -13.70
C CYS A 123 -7.47 -8.49 -12.78
N TRP A 124 -8.15 -7.35 -12.59
CA TRP A 124 -9.30 -7.32 -11.67
C TRP A 124 -10.61 -7.82 -12.27
N ASN A 125 -10.73 -7.85 -13.59
CA ASN A 125 -11.88 -8.43 -14.30
C ASN A 125 -11.65 -9.91 -14.71
N GLY A 126 -10.44 -10.42 -14.53
CA GLY A 126 -10.01 -11.72 -15.00
C GLY A 126 -10.06 -12.85 -13.96
N PRO A 127 -9.70 -14.08 -14.36
CA PRO A 127 -9.71 -15.25 -13.48
C PRO A 127 -8.71 -15.15 -12.31
N GLU A 128 -7.75 -14.24 -12.38
CA GLU A 128 -6.73 -14.00 -11.34
C GLU A 128 -7.21 -13.13 -10.17
N ALA A 129 -8.33 -12.41 -10.32
CA ALA A 129 -8.90 -11.53 -9.29
C ALA A 129 -9.16 -12.23 -7.95
N GLY A 130 -9.78 -13.42 -7.99
CA GLY A 130 -10.00 -14.22 -6.78
C GLY A 130 -8.70 -14.75 -6.16
N PRO A 131 -7.84 -15.46 -6.92
CA PRO A 131 -6.54 -15.91 -6.44
C PRO A 131 -5.66 -14.82 -5.82
N ILE A 132 -5.54 -13.63 -6.44
CA ILE A 132 -4.68 -12.56 -5.92
C ILE A 132 -5.18 -12.05 -4.56
N LEU A 133 -6.50 -11.87 -4.39
CA LEU A 133 -7.07 -11.43 -3.11
C LEU A 133 -6.97 -12.51 -2.04
N ARG A 134 -7.20 -13.79 -2.37
CA ARG A 134 -7.02 -14.91 -1.42
C ARG A 134 -5.57 -15.02 -0.95
N ASN A 135 -4.60 -14.87 -1.85
CA ASN A 135 -3.18 -14.87 -1.50
C ASN A 135 -2.81 -13.68 -0.61
N SER A 136 -3.36 -12.49 -0.91
CA SER A 136 -3.19 -11.29 -0.08
C SER A 136 -3.76 -11.47 1.33
N ALA A 137 -4.96 -12.05 1.45
CA ALA A 137 -5.60 -12.35 2.72
C ALA A 137 -4.83 -13.38 3.54
N ALA A 138 -4.31 -14.43 2.90
CA ALA A 138 -3.47 -15.43 3.55
C ALA A 138 -2.15 -14.83 4.06
N GLU A 139 -1.55 -13.89 3.32
CA GLU A 139 -0.36 -13.15 3.76
C GLU A 139 -0.66 -12.27 4.98
N ALA A 140 -1.76 -11.50 4.94
CA ALA A 140 -2.17 -10.66 6.07
C ALA A 140 -2.39 -11.50 7.34
N LEU A 141 -3.06 -12.65 7.19
CA LEU A 141 -3.30 -13.59 8.29
C LEU A 141 -1.98 -14.17 8.84
N ARG A 142 -1.06 -14.59 7.98
CA ARG A 142 0.26 -15.14 8.40
C ARG A 142 1.08 -14.12 9.19
N ARG A 143 0.97 -12.84 8.83
CA ARG A 143 1.61 -11.73 9.54
C ARG A 143 0.86 -11.27 10.78
N LYS A 144 -0.28 -11.90 11.11
CA LYS A 144 -1.16 -11.53 12.22
C LYS A 144 -1.68 -10.08 12.11
N ALA A 145 -1.86 -9.60 10.88
CA ALA A 145 -2.46 -8.29 10.60
C ALA A 145 -3.99 -8.40 10.66
N TYR A 146 -4.55 -8.27 11.87
CA TYR A 146 -6.00 -8.41 12.10
C TYR A 146 -6.76 -7.08 12.00
N LYS A 147 -6.03 -5.96 12.05
CA LYS A 147 -6.59 -4.62 12.08
C LYS A 147 -6.11 -3.82 10.90
N SER A 148 -6.99 -3.04 10.28
CA SER A 148 -6.64 -2.18 9.15
C SER A 148 -6.61 -0.74 9.65
N ALA A 149 -5.46 -0.05 9.64
CA ALA A 149 -4.17 -0.48 9.11
C ALA A 149 -3.23 -1.10 10.17
N THR A 150 -2.52 -2.15 9.78
CA THR A 150 -1.32 -2.65 10.48
C THR A 150 -0.12 -2.44 9.57
N ILE A 151 0.93 -1.82 10.10
CA ILE A 151 2.11 -1.42 9.34
C ILE A 151 3.29 -2.32 9.69
N PHE A 152 4.03 -2.73 8.67
CA PHE A 152 5.28 -3.47 8.82
C PHE A 152 6.38 -2.73 8.07
N ILE A 153 7.57 -2.65 8.67
CA ILE A 153 8.78 -2.11 8.03
C ILE A 153 9.88 -3.17 8.14
N GLY A 154 10.54 -3.49 7.01
CA GLY A 154 11.55 -4.56 6.98
C GLY A 154 11.03 -5.91 7.47
N GLY A 155 9.75 -6.21 7.21
CA GLY A 155 9.08 -7.43 7.67
C GLY A 155 8.69 -7.47 9.14
N ALA A 156 9.15 -6.52 9.96
CA ALA A 156 8.80 -6.43 11.38
C ALA A 156 7.55 -5.56 11.58
N TYR A 157 6.72 -5.92 12.56
CA TYR A 157 5.57 -5.10 12.98
C TYR A 157 6.06 -3.73 13.45
N ARG A 158 5.36 -2.66 13.05
CA ARG A 158 5.77 -1.28 13.35
C ARG A 158 4.73 -0.46 14.09
N CYS A 159 3.45 -0.55 13.73
CA CYS A 159 2.42 0.34 14.26
C CYS A 159 1.04 -0.13 13.78
N THR A 160 -0.01 0.16 14.55
CA THR A 160 -1.40 -0.05 14.12
C THR A 160 -2.16 1.26 14.24
N HIS A 161 -3.02 1.54 13.25
CA HIS A 161 -4.02 2.60 13.31
C HIS A 161 -5.41 1.98 13.24
N ASP A 162 -6.21 2.20 14.26
CA ASP A 162 -7.56 1.63 14.42
C ASP A 162 -8.31 2.49 15.46
N ASP A 163 -9.64 2.57 15.34
CA ASP A 163 -10.48 3.47 16.17
C ASP A 163 -9.98 4.93 16.19
N ALA A 164 -9.60 5.46 15.02
CA ALA A 164 -9.10 6.83 14.84
C ALA A 164 -7.79 7.15 15.59
N LYS A 165 -7.03 6.15 16.04
CA LYS A 165 -5.83 6.35 16.85
C LYS A 165 -4.69 5.46 16.39
N TRP A 166 -3.48 5.98 16.52
CA TRP A 166 -2.25 5.20 16.50
C TRP A 166 -2.02 4.56 17.87
N TYR A 167 -1.66 3.28 17.89
CA TYR A 167 -1.21 2.60 19.12
C TYR A 167 -0.28 1.44 18.79
N ASP A 168 0.43 0.98 19.83
CA ASP A 168 1.48 -0.04 19.71
C ASP A 168 2.49 0.33 18.63
N CYS A 169 3.01 1.56 18.69
CA CYS A 169 3.92 2.15 17.72
C CYS A 169 5.31 2.33 18.35
N PRO A 170 6.13 1.27 18.48
CA PRO A 170 7.50 1.39 18.95
C PRO A 170 8.27 2.43 18.12
N GLY A 171 8.89 3.39 18.81
CA GLY A 171 9.59 4.51 18.17
C GLY A 171 8.69 5.68 17.78
N GLY A 172 7.39 5.66 18.13
CA GLY A 172 6.44 6.76 17.86
C GLY A 172 5.62 6.55 16.60
N SER A 173 4.69 7.46 16.32
CA SER A 173 3.74 7.38 15.20
C SER A 173 3.81 8.55 14.24
N GLU A 174 4.64 9.56 14.48
CA GLU A 174 4.79 10.70 13.58
C GLU A 174 5.56 10.35 12.30
N VAL A 175 5.53 11.23 11.29
CA VAL A 175 6.18 10.99 10.00
C VAL A 175 7.66 10.66 10.21
N GLU A 176 8.35 11.46 11.01
CA GLU A 176 9.77 11.31 11.34
C GLU A 176 10.08 9.97 12.03
N ASP A 177 9.15 9.46 12.84
CA ASP A 177 9.30 8.19 13.56
C ASP A 177 9.29 6.99 12.59
N PHE A 178 8.44 7.05 11.56
CA PHE A 178 8.43 6.05 10.50
C PHE A 178 9.67 6.18 9.60
N VAL A 179 10.05 7.42 9.22
CA VAL A 179 11.27 7.68 8.44
C VAL A 179 12.50 7.11 9.14
N ALA A 180 12.68 7.38 10.44
CA ALA A 180 13.79 6.83 11.23
C ALA A 180 13.83 5.29 11.21
N THR A 181 12.67 4.64 11.21
CA THR A 181 12.57 3.18 11.10
C THR A 181 12.98 2.69 9.72
N VAL A 182 12.59 3.38 8.65
CA VAL A 182 13.01 3.06 7.27
C VAL A 182 14.52 3.22 7.13
N CYS A 183 15.08 4.34 7.59
CA CYS A 183 16.51 4.63 7.54
C CYS A 183 17.35 3.55 8.24
N SER A 184 16.99 3.21 9.48
CA SER A 184 17.68 2.15 10.23
C SER A 184 17.50 0.77 9.61
N THR A 185 16.33 0.48 9.04
CA THR A 185 16.07 -0.77 8.30
C THR A 185 16.92 -0.85 7.03
N TYR A 186 17.04 0.24 6.28
CA TYR A 186 17.87 0.31 5.08
C TYR A 186 19.34 0.08 5.41
N PHE A 187 19.86 0.75 6.45
CA PHE A 187 21.22 0.51 6.93
C PHE A 187 21.43 -0.96 7.32
N ARG A 188 20.50 -1.56 8.07
CA ARG A 188 20.58 -2.98 8.46
C ARG A 188 20.67 -3.93 7.27
N TYR A 189 20.03 -3.59 6.14
CA TYR A 189 20.05 -4.44 4.95
C TYR A 189 21.22 -4.19 4.01
N THR A 190 21.77 -2.98 4.01
CA THR A 190 22.76 -2.56 3.00
C THR A 190 24.13 -2.24 3.60
N SER A 191 24.22 -2.12 4.93
CA SER A 191 25.37 -1.57 5.67
C SER A 191 25.79 -0.17 5.20
N LYS A 192 24.88 0.57 4.55
CA LYS A 192 25.09 1.94 4.06
C LYS A 192 24.02 2.86 4.62
N TRP A 193 24.44 3.95 5.26
CA TRP A 193 23.50 4.93 5.77
C TRP A 193 23.14 5.93 4.66
N PRO A 194 21.86 6.14 4.36
CA PRO A 194 21.45 7.04 3.28
C PRO A 194 21.40 8.50 3.78
N GLU A 195 22.57 9.11 3.96
CA GLU A 195 22.71 10.46 4.57
C GLU A 195 21.88 11.55 3.87
N GLU A 196 21.79 11.51 2.54
CA GLU A 196 21.03 12.49 1.76
C GLU A 196 19.53 12.50 2.09
N ILE A 197 19.00 11.37 2.58
CA ILE A 197 17.58 11.18 2.90
C ILE A 197 17.35 11.26 4.41
N CYS A 198 18.25 10.66 5.17
CA CYS A 198 18.07 10.40 6.60
C CYS A 198 18.88 11.33 7.51
N GLY A 199 19.64 12.26 6.94
CA GLY A 199 20.58 13.11 7.67
C GLY A 199 21.81 12.33 8.18
N PRO A 200 22.62 12.93 9.07
CA PRO A 200 23.82 12.28 9.59
C PRO A 200 23.53 10.95 10.29
N GLN A 201 24.42 9.96 10.13
CA GLN A 201 24.28 8.68 10.80
C GLN A 201 24.28 8.85 12.33
N PRO A 202 23.27 8.32 13.05
CA PRO A 202 23.26 8.36 14.51
C PRO A 202 24.43 7.58 15.10
N SER A 203 25.04 8.10 16.17
CA SER A 203 26.18 7.46 16.85
C SER A 203 25.86 6.08 17.44
N GLU A 204 24.59 5.79 17.68
CA GLU A 204 24.11 4.50 18.21
C GLU A 204 24.04 3.39 17.16
N ILE A 205 24.15 3.75 15.88
CA ILE A 205 24.15 2.81 14.76
C ILE A 205 25.61 2.65 14.34
N SER A 206 26.31 1.62 14.85
CA SER A 206 27.65 1.23 14.39
C SER A 206 27.59 -0.06 13.57
N ALA A 207 28.41 -0.15 12.52
CA ALA A 207 28.54 -1.34 11.66
C ALA A 207 29.05 -2.57 12.42
#